data_AF-A0A6M3K1X0-F1
#
_entry.id   AF-A0A6M3K1X0-F1
#
_cell.length_a   1.000
_cell.length_b   1.000
_cell.length_c   1.000
_cell.angle_alpha   90.00
_cell.angle_beta   90.00
_cell.angle_gamma   90.00
#
_symmetry.space_group_name_H-M   'P 1'
#
loop_
_entity.id
_entity.type
_entity.pdbx_description
1 polymer ?
#
loop_
_entity_poly.entity_id
_entity_poly.type
_entity_poly.pdbx_seq_one_letter_code
_entity_poly.pdbx_strand_id
1 'polypeptide(L)'
;MEDLKDKFITRETYPRMVDAEIEDYASILSKYTKPEEWLGHISGNHPLVMTEYGVDPLERLCVILGHNYLGYSAFVPVSIKYHSSLVSCMIMAHHGFGGGGARKEGSGLNAYIDHALRYEGWDVALYGHRHDKWAKTVPRIKPQSHGKQHKPAWVRAVDRKVAQCGTYLRTLSHSKYPTYSEKAGYPPRPIGALIIRIGLSRIREGGRDNLTLKFNGSNE
;
A
#
# COMPACT_ATOMS: atom_id res chain seq x y z
N MET A 1 24.51 -11.82 -33.98
CA MET A 1 24.00 -12.82 -33.01
C MET A 1 22.55 -12.45 -32.82
N GLU A 2 21.65 -13.13 -33.52
CA GLU A 2 20.20 -12.90 -33.39
C GLU A 2 19.84 -13.12 -31.91
N ASP A 3 19.24 -12.11 -31.25
CA ASP A 3 18.99 -12.17 -29.81
C ASP A 3 18.09 -13.37 -29.54
N LEU A 4 18.58 -14.32 -28.73
CA LEU A 4 17.82 -15.52 -28.35
C LEU A 4 16.46 -15.14 -27.75
N LYS A 5 16.34 -13.93 -27.17
CA LYS A 5 15.08 -13.38 -26.72
C LYS A 5 14.02 -13.32 -27.82
N ASP A 6 14.36 -12.83 -29.01
CA ASP A 6 13.39 -12.63 -30.09
C ASP A 6 12.91 -13.97 -30.69
N LYS A 7 13.69 -15.05 -30.52
CA LYS A 7 13.31 -16.40 -30.98
C LYS A 7 12.36 -17.13 -30.04
N PHE A 8 12.46 -16.88 -28.73
CA PHE A 8 11.71 -17.64 -27.72
C PHE A 8 10.64 -16.82 -26.99
N ILE A 9 10.79 -15.49 -26.95
CA ILE A 9 9.84 -14.55 -26.34
C ILE A 9 9.01 -13.94 -27.46
N THR A 10 7.92 -14.61 -27.79
CA THR A 10 6.91 -14.08 -28.72
C THR A 10 5.70 -13.58 -27.93
N ARG A 11 4.82 -12.84 -28.59
CA ARG A 11 3.51 -12.47 -28.02
C ARG A 11 2.64 -13.68 -27.64
N GLU A 12 2.94 -14.87 -28.18
CA GLU A 12 2.19 -16.09 -27.87
C GLU A 12 2.82 -16.91 -26.75
N THR A 13 4.15 -17.06 -26.74
CA THR A 13 4.85 -17.90 -25.76
C THR A 13 5.01 -17.21 -24.41
N TYR A 14 5.20 -15.89 -24.42
CA TYR A 14 5.45 -15.12 -23.20
C TYR A 14 4.28 -15.15 -22.21
N PRO A 15 3.01 -14.93 -22.62
CA PRO A 15 1.89 -15.03 -21.70
C PRO A 15 1.76 -16.41 -21.06
N ARG A 16 1.97 -17.50 -21.81
CA ARG A 16 1.86 -18.88 -21.28
C ARG A 16 2.91 -19.18 -20.22
N MET A 17 4.14 -18.70 -20.41
CA MET A 17 5.20 -18.85 -19.41
C MET A 17 4.87 -18.08 -18.14
N VAL A 18 4.35 -16.85 -18.29
CA VAL A 18 3.93 -16.03 -17.16
C VAL A 18 2.75 -16.66 -16.42
N ASP A 19 1.78 -17.24 -17.13
CA ASP A 19 0.64 -17.93 -16.53
C ASP A 19 1.06 -19.13 -15.69
N ALA A 20 1.97 -19.97 -16.19
CA ALA A 20 2.49 -21.10 -15.42
C ALA A 20 3.12 -20.66 -14.09
N GLU A 21 3.94 -19.59 -14.12
CA GLU A 21 4.55 -19.02 -12.91
C GLU A 21 3.50 -18.43 -11.95
N ILE A 22 2.46 -17.78 -12.47
CA ILE A 22 1.36 -17.24 -11.67
C ILE A 22 0.56 -18.36 -11.01
N GLU A 23 0.25 -19.43 -11.73
CA GLU A 23 -0.47 -20.60 -11.22
C GLU A 23 0.32 -21.29 -10.10
N ASP A 24 1.62 -21.50 -10.31
CA ASP A 24 2.52 -22.05 -9.29
C ASP A 24 2.54 -21.15 -8.05
N TYR A 25 2.67 -19.84 -8.23
CA TYR A 25 2.66 -18.89 -7.12
C TYR A 25 1.31 -18.84 -6.38
N ALA A 26 0.20 -18.89 -7.12
CA ALA A 26 -1.15 -18.96 -6.55
C ALA A 26 -1.35 -20.25 -5.74
N SER A 27 -0.79 -21.38 -6.18
CA SER A 27 -0.85 -22.66 -5.45
C SER A 27 -0.15 -22.59 -4.08
N ILE A 28 0.89 -21.75 -3.97
CA ILE A 28 1.58 -21.50 -2.71
C ILE A 28 0.77 -20.54 -1.86
N LEU A 29 0.35 -19.40 -2.42
CA LEU A 29 -0.32 -18.35 -1.67
C LEU A 29 -1.69 -18.79 -1.14
N SER A 30 -2.46 -19.56 -1.90
CA SER A 30 -3.81 -20.04 -1.52
C SER A 30 -3.83 -20.85 -0.21
N LYS A 31 -2.69 -21.39 0.23
CA LYS A 31 -2.53 -22.08 1.52
C LYS A 31 -2.53 -21.13 2.72
N TYR A 32 -2.29 -19.84 2.49
CA TYR A 32 -2.07 -18.81 3.52
C TYR A 32 -3.02 -17.63 3.41
N THR A 33 -3.96 -17.65 2.47
CA THR A 33 -4.83 -16.51 2.17
C THR A 33 -6.24 -16.99 1.83
N LYS A 34 -7.23 -16.18 2.18
CA LYS A 34 -8.61 -16.34 1.75
C LYS A 34 -9.13 -15.03 1.19
N PRO A 35 -9.98 -15.04 0.15
CA PRO A 35 -10.58 -13.84 -0.43
C PRO A 35 -11.14 -12.84 0.58
N GLU A 36 -11.90 -13.32 1.55
CA GLU A 36 -12.60 -12.50 2.53
C GLU A 36 -11.69 -11.85 3.59
N GLU A 37 -10.43 -12.30 3.71
CA GLU A 37 -9.46 -11.78 4.67
C GLU A 37 -8.65 -10.61 4.10
N TRP A 38 -8.74 -10.36 2.78
CA TRP A 38 -7.92 -9.38 2.07
C TRP A 38 -8.79 -8.31 1.42
N LEU A 39 -8.47 -7.03 1.68
CA LEU A 39 -9.14 -5.91 1.02
C LEU A 39 -8.84 -5.88 -0.49
N GLY A 40 -7.62 -6.26 -0.87
CA GLY A 40 -7.17 -6.36 -2.25
C GLY A 40 -5.67 -6.13 -2.39
N HIS A 41 -5.18 -6.18 -3.63
CA HIS A 41 -3.77 -6.04 -3.99
C HIS A 41 -3.58 -4.83 -4.90
N ILE A 42 -2.52 -4.05 -4.66
CA ILE A 42 -2.12 -2.96 -5.54
C ILE A 42 -0.97 -3.41 -6.45
N SER A 43 -1.00 -2.97 -7.71
CA SER A 43 0.00 -3.28 -8.72
C SER A 43 1.29 -2.49 -8.55
N GLY A 44 2.38 -3.04 -9.07
CA GLY A 44 3.68 -2.40 -9.09
C GLY A 44 3.93 -1.61 -10.38
N ASN A 45 5.10 -1.01 -10.48
CA ASN A 45 5.60 -0.37 -11.70
C ASN A 45 6.31 -1.36 -12.65
N HIS A 46 6.67 -2.55 -12.16
CA HIS A 46 7.36 -3.59 -12.94
C HIS A 46 6.43 -4.40 -13.87
N PRO A 47 5.16 -4.67 -13.50
CA PRO A 47 4.18 -5.26 -14.42
C PRO A 47 3.94 -4.45 -15.69
N LEU A 48 4.23 -3.14 -15.73
CA LEU A 48 3.96 -2.30 -16.89
C LEU A 48 4.64 -2.82 -18.17
N VAL A 49 5.84 -3.37 -18.07
CA VAL A 49 6.53 -3.98 -19.24
C VAL A 49 5.80 -5.23 -19.72
N MET A 50 5.18 -5.99 -18.81
CA MET A 50 4.39 -7.18 -19.16
C MET A 50 3.03 -6.79 -19.73
N THR A 51 2.47 -5.66 -19.30
CA THR A 51 1.21 -5.13 -19.88
C THR A 51 1.37 -4.74 -21.34
N GLU A 52 2.58 -4.39 -21.81
CA GLU A 52 2.87 -4.20 -23.24
C GLU A 52 2.67 -5.48 -24.07
N TYR A 53 2.78 -6.64 -23.42
CA TYR A 53 2.47 -7.96 -23.98
C TYR A 53 1.04 -8.44 -23.64
N GLY A 54 0.20 -7.56 -23.10
CA GLY A 54 -1.21 -7.87 -22.77
C GLY A 54 -1.38 -8.70 -21.50
N VAL A 55 -0.38 -8.69 -20.59
CA VAL A 55 -0.40 -9.48 -19.36
C VAL A 55 -0.14 -8.59 -18.15
N ASP A 56 -1.11 -8.51 -17.23
CA ASP A 56 -0.88 -8.06 -15.85
C ASP A 56 -0.82 -9.29 -14.94
N PRO A 57 0.37 -9.69 -14.46
CA PRO A 57 0.49 -10.86 -13.61
C PRO A 57 -0.26 -10.74 -12.28
N LEU A 58 -0.36 -9.54 -11.72
CA LEU A 58 -1.02 -9.36 -10.44
C LEU A 58 -2.53 -9.43 -10.60
N GLU A 59 -3.08 -8.84 -11.66
CA GLU A 59 -4.50 -8.98 -11.98
C GLU A 59 -4.89 -10.44 -12.15
N ARG A 60 -4.12 -11.21 -12.95
CA ARG A 60 -4.34 -12.65 -13.14
C ARG A 60 -4.21 -13.44 -11.84
N LEU A 61 -3.20 -13.14 -11.03
CA LEU A 61 -3.04 -13.74 -9.70
C LEU A 61 -4.27 -13.47 -8.82
N CYS A 62 -4.79 -12.25 -8.83
CA CYS A 62 -5.98 -11.89 -8.07
C CYS A 62 -7.22 -12.65 -8.54
N VAL A 63 -7.39 -12.83 -9.86
CA VAL A 63 -8.48 -13.65 -10.42
C VAL A 63 -8.40 -15.10 -9.91
N ILE A 64 -7.22 -15.72 -9.96
CA ILE A 64 -7.04 -17.12 -9.50
C ILE A 64 -7.29 -17.25 -8.00
N LEU A 65 -6.81 -16.28 -7.21
CA LEU A 65 -6.99 -16.29 -5.76
C LEU A 65 -8.39 -15.82 -5.32
N GLY A 66 -9.23 -15.31 -6.23
CA GLY A 66 -10.52 -14.69 -5.88
C GLY A 66 -10.38 -13.37 -5.11
N HIS A 67 -9.23 -12.70 -5.20
CA HIS A 67 -8.93 -11.45 -4.52
C HIS A 67 -9.31 -10.23 -5.37
N ASN A 68 -9.46 -9.07 -4.73
CA ASN A 68 -9.65 -7.81 -5.45
C ASN A 68 -8.32 -7.29 -6.01
N TYR A 69 -8.28 -7.02 -7.32
CA TYR A 69 -7.24 -6.22 -7.95
C TYR A 69 -7.60 -4.74 -7.84
N LEU A 70 -6.77 -3.96 -7.15
CA LEU A 70 -7.05 -2.54 -6.85
C LEU A 70 -6.31 -1.58 -7.81
N GLY A 71 -5.60 -2.11 -8.81
CA GLY A 71 -4.79 -1.30 -9.72
C GLY A 71 -3.57 -0.68 -9.04
N TYR A 72 -3.02 0.39 -9.63
CA TYR A 72 -1.82 1.06 -9.13
C TYR A 72 -2.05 1.91 -7.86
N SER A 73 -3.25 2.46 -7.74
CA SER A 73 -3.69 3.29 -6.62
C SER A 73 -5.19 3.13 -6.38
N ALA A 74 -5.60 3.18 -5.11
CA ALA A 74 -6.98 2.97 -4.70
C ALA A 74 -7.35 3.73 -3.44
N PHE A 75 -8.64 4.05 -3.31
CA PHE A 75 -9.27 4.49 -2.07
C PHE A 75 -10.22 3.40 -1.61
N VAL A 76 -9.97 2.84 -0.43
CA VAL A 76 -10.70 1.72 0.14
C VAL A 76 -11.44 2.21 1.41
N PRO A 77 -12.77 2.43 1.33
CA PRO A 77 -13.56 2.78 2.50
C PRO A 77 -13.76 1.54 3.38
N VAL A 78 -13.38 1.65 4.64
CA VAL A 78 -13.59 0.62 5.67
C VAL A 78 -14.58 1.16 6.70
N SER A 79 -15.63 0.41 7.00
CA SER A 79 -16.61 0.78 8.02
C SER A 79 -16.52 -0.15 9.22
N ILE A 80 -16.32 0.42 10.40
CA ILE A 80 -16.18 -0.30 11.67
C ILE A 80 -17.46 -0.05 12.47
N LYS A 81 -18.26 -1.11 12.66
CA LYS A 81 -19.44 -1.07 13.52
C LYS A 81 -19.04 -1.37 14.96
N TYR A 82 -19.42 -0.50 15.89
CA TYR A 82 -19.21 -0.68 17.32
C TYR A 82 -20.48 -0.30 18.09
N HIS A 83 -21.15 -1.30 18.68
CA HIS A 83 -22.51 -1.20 19.20
C HIS A 83 -23.48 -0.57 18.17
N SER A 84 -24.11 0.55 18.51
CA SER A 84 -25.02 1.32 17.64
C SER A 84 -24.31 2.34 16.75
N SER A 85 -22.99 2.45 16.85
CA SER A 85 -22.20 3.44 16.11
C SER A 85 -21.50 2.82 14.90
N LEU A 86 -21.43 3.57 13.80
CA LEU A 86 -20.65 3.24 12.61
C LEU A 86 -19.56 4.30 12.44
N VAL A 87 -18.31 3.86 12.32
CA VAL A 87 -17.15 4.73 12.08
C VAL A 87 -16.50 4.35 10.76
N SER A 88 -16.36 5.30 9.85
CA SER A 88 -15.66 5.10 8.58
C SER A 88 -14.18 5.44 8.71
N CYS A 89 -13.32 4.63 8.09
CA CYS A 89 -11.90 4.86 7.86
C CYS A 89 -11.64 4.77 6.36
N MET A 90 -11.05 5.80 5.78
CA MET A 90 -10.65 5.79 4.37
C MET A 90 -9.17 5.44 4.24
N ILE A 91 -8.87 4.33 3.56
CA ILE A 91 -7.49 3.92 3.28
C ILE A 91 -7.15 4.34 1.85
N MET A 92 -6.14 5.19 1.67
CA MET A 92 -5.52 5.42 0.38
C MET A 92 -4.34 4.47 0.23
N ALA A 93 -4.33 3.63 -0.80
CA ALA A 93 -3.21 2.77 -1.15
C ALA A 93 -2.63 3.23 -2.48
N HIS A 94 -1.30 3.31 -2.58
CA HIS A 94 -0.63 3.77 -3.79
C HIS A 94 0.71 3.08 -3.91
N HIS A 95 1.04 2.49 -5.06
CA HIS A 95 2.32 1.78 -5.22
C HIS A 95 3.51 2.65 -4.87
N GLY A 96 3.47 3.92 -5.27
CA GLY A 96 4.50 4.92 -4.99
C GLY A 96 5.14 5.36 -6.28
N PHE A 97 6.33 5.95 -6.19
CA PHE A 97 7.12 6.36 -7.34
C PHE A 97 8.57 6.62 -6.93
N GLY A 98 9.45 6.49 -7.93
CA GLY A 98 10.87 6.76 -7.84
C GLY A 98 11.18 8.26 -7.87
N GLY A 99 12.43 8.62 -7.61
CA GLY A 99 12.91 10.01 -7.62
C GLY A 99 14.33 10.13 -7.06
N GLY A 100 15.06 11.16 -7.50
CA GLY A 100 16.52 11.34 -7.31
C GLY A 100 17.04 11.41 -5.87
N GLY A 101 16.14 11.47 -4.87
CA GLY A 101 16.49 11.43 -3.46
C GLY A 101 16.63 10.03 -2.86
N ALA A 102 16.28 8.96 -3.59
CA ALA A 102 16.11 7.57 -3.09
C ALA A 102 17.18 7.03 -2.13
N ARG A 103 18.42 7.51 -2.27
CA ARG A 103 19.60 7.08 -1.50
C ARG A 103 19.82 7.89 -0.23
N LYS A 104 19.15 9.04 -0.09
CA LYS A 104 19.19 9.91 1.09
C LYS A 104 18.09 9.50 2.06
N GLU A 105 18.46 9.41 3.33
CA GLU A 105 17.52 9.17 4.42
C GLU A 105 16.45 10.27 4.46
N GLY A 106 15.21 9.90 4.80
CA GLY A 106 14.07 10.82 4.88
C GLY A 106 13.49 11.28 3.53
N SER A 107 14.18 11.10 2.41
CA SER A 107 13.70 11.54 1.09
C SER A 107 12.36 10.91 0.68
N GLY A 108 12.22 9.59 0.88
CA GLY A 108 10.98 8.86 0.60
C GLY A 108 9.86 9.24 1.57
N LEU A 109 10.20 9.47 2.84
CA LEU A 109 9.26 9.88 3.87
C LEU A 109 8.62 11.24 3.52
N ASN A 110 9.44 12.24 3.22
CA ASN A 110 8.95 13.56 2.86
C ASN A 110 8.13 13.50 1.55
N ALA A 111 8.63 12.82 0.53
CA ALA A 111 7.94 12.72 -0.76
C ALA A 111 6.54 12.08 -0.65
N TYR A 112 6.38 11.04 0.16
CA TYR A 112 5.09 10.35 0.32
C TYR A 112 4.14 11.06 1.27
N ILE A 113 4.65 11.76 2.28
CA ILE A 113 3.82 12.67 3.08
C ILE A 113 3.30 13.81 2.20
N ASP A 114 4.17 14.48 1.44
CA ASP A 114 3.79 15.58 0.55
C ASP A 114 2.79 15.12 -0.51
N HIS A 115 2.99 13.93 -1.09
CA HIS A 115 2.04 13.36 -2.04
C HIS A 115 0.70 13.04 -1.39
N ALA A 116 0.68 12.41 -0.21
CA ALA A 116 -0.56 12.10 0.49
C ALA A 116 -1.36 13.36 0.82
N LEU A 117 -0.68 14.44 1.21
CA LEU A 117 -1.30 15.71 1.54
C LEU A 117 -1.94 16.43 0.34
N ARG A 118 -1.66 16.02 -0.91
CA ARG A 118 -2.38 16.51 -2.11
C ARG A 118 -3.79 15.94 -2.22
N TYR A 119 -4.06 14.83 -1.53
CA TYR A 119 -5.36 14.19 -1.54
C TYR A 119 -6.11 14.46 -0.24
N GLU A 120 -7.40 14.62 -0.40
CA GLU A 120 -8.33 14.86 0.69
C GLU A 120 -9.02 13.57 1.13
N GLY A 121 -9.64 13.58 2.31
CA GLY A 121 -10.55 12.49 2.72
C GLY A 121 -9.94 11.16 3.22
N TRP A 122 -8.64 10.90 3.08
CA TRP A 122 -8.01 9.69 3.65
C TRP A 122 -7.77 9.80 5.16
N ASP A 123 -7.73 8.67 5.87
CA ASP A 123 -7.31 8.58 7.27
C ASP A 123 -5.98 7.82 7.41
N VAL A 124 -5.75 6.84 6.52
CA VAL A 124 -4.49 6.09 6.38
C VAL A 124 -4.04 6.14 4.93
N ALA A 125 -2.77 6.45 4.68
CA ALA A 125 -2.12 6.40 3.39
C ALA A 125 -1.01 5.35 3.40
N LEU A 126 -1.07 4.40 2.49
CA LEU A 126 -0.16 3.27 2.36
C LEU A 126 0.62 3.38 1.05
N TYR A 127 1.94 3.27 1.16
CA TYR A 127 2.87 3.31 0.03
C TYR A 127 3.75 2.07 -0.07
N GLY A 128 4.07 1.68 -1.30
CA GLY A 128 5.04 0.63 -1.65
C GLY A 128 6.27 1.19 -2.36
N HIS A 129 6.84 0.44 -3.29
CA HIS A 129 7.91 0.85 -4.22
C HIS A 129 9.32 1.12 -3.64
N ARG A 130 9.49 1.83 -2.51
CA ARG A 130 10.85 2.17 -1.99
C ARG A 130 11.52 1.06 -1.20
N HIS A 131 10.83 -0.05 -0.96
CA HIS A 131 11.35 -1.17 -0.19
C HIS A 131 11.84 -0.74 1.21
N ASP A 132 11.14 0.19 1.86
CA ASP A 132 11.47 0.71 3.19
C ASP A 132 10.30 0.42 4.14
N LYS A 133 10.49 0.55 5.46
CA LYS A 133 9.44 0.23 6.46
C LYS A 133 9.36 1.30 7.53
N TRP A 134 8.28 2.08 7.51
CA TRP A 134 8.03 3.14 8.50
C TRP A 134 6.56 3.56 8.51
N ALA A 135 6.15 4.20 9.61
CA ALA A 135 4.84 4.83 9.74
C ALA A 135 4.98 6.17 10.48
N LYS A 136 4.26 7.20 10.02
CA LYS A 136 4.28 8.54 10.62
C LYS A 136 2.88 9.07 10.84
N THR A 137 2.66 9.70 12.00
CA THR A 137 1.47 10.51 12.25
C THR A 137 1.60 11.85 11.54
N VAL A 138 0.60 12.21 10.77
CA VAL A 138 0.47 13.55 10.17
C VAL A 138 -0.74 14.22 10.83
N PRO A 139 -0.52 15.24 11.68
CA PRO A 139 -1.61 15.96 12.32
C PRO A 139 -2.35 16.78 11.27
N ARG A 140 -3.67 16.86 11.42
CA ARG A 140 -4.52 17.64 10.54
C ARG A 140 -5.63 18.33 11.30
N ILE A 141 -6.07 19.47 10.81
CA ILE A 141 -7.28 20.13 11.29
C ILE A 141 -8.46 19.76 10.38
N LYS A 142 -9.55 19.28 10.98
CA LYS A 142 -10.81 18.97 10.28
C LYS A 142 -11.93 19.88 10.78
N PRO A 143 -12.66 20.57 9.89
CA PRO A 143 -13.87 21.30 10.28
C PRO A 143 -14.97 20.30 10.65
N GLN A 144 -15.71 20.60 11.71
CA GLN A 144 -16.81 19.79 12.20
C GLN A 144 -18.10 20.62 12.27
N SER A 145 -19.12 20.17 11.55
CA SER A 145 -20.45 20.77 11.59
C SER A 145 -21.17 20.40 12.88
N HIS A 146 -21.97 21.33 13.40
CA HIS A 146 -22.78 21.11 14.60
C HIS A 146 -24.06 20.30 14.35
N GLY A 147 -24.40 20.00 13.10
CA GLY A 147 -25.66 19.34 12.73
C GLY A 147 -26.92 20.18 13.00
N LYS A 148 -26.81 21.26 13.78
CA LYS A 148 -27.84 22.26 14.02
C LYS A 148 -27.54 23.48 13.15
N GLN A 149 -28.52 23.90 12.34
CA GLN A 149 -28.51 25.20 11.70
C GLN A 149 -28.22 26.25 12.78
N HIS A 150 -27.35 27.23 12.51
CA HIS A 150 -27.00 28.37 13.38
C HIS A 150 -25.89 28.21 14.44
N LYS A 151 -25.17 27.08 14.54
CA LYS A 151 -23.91 27.06 15.32
C LYS A 151 -22.69 27.17 14.40
N PRO A 152 -21.71 28.06 14.69
CA PRO A 152 -20.50 28.17 13.88
C PRO A 152 -19.77 26.84 13.85
N ALA A 153 -19.24 26.46 12.69
CA ALA A 153 -18.38 25.28 12.58
C ALA A 153 -17.17 25.45 13.51
N TRP A 154 -16.75 24.35 14.13
CA TRP A 154 -15.55 24.34 14.95
C TRP A 154 -14.52 23.42 14.30
N VAL A 155 -13.26 23.58 14.72
CA VAL A 155 -12.15 22.82 14.17
C VAL A 155 -11.63 21.83 15.19
N ARG A 156 -11.28 20.63 14.73
CA ARG A 156 -10.72 19.58 15.55
C ARG A 156 -9.40 19.09 14.97
N ALA A 157 -8.40 18.88 15.83
CA ALA A 157 -7.20 18.14 15.46
C ALA A 157 -7.53 16.64 15.32
N VAL A 158 -7.19 16.08 14.16
CA VAL A 158 -7.33 14.67 13.84
C VAL A 158 -5.98 14.15 13.34
N ASP A 159 -5.63 12.96 13.81
CA ASP A 159 -4.40 12.29 13.38
C ASP A 159 -4.68 11.42 12.17
N ARG A 160 -3.79 11.51 11.18
CA ARG A 160 -3.75 10.59 10.05
C ARG A 160 -2.46 9.79 10.07
N LYS A 161 -2.42 8.67 9.37
CA LYS A 161 -1.18 7.90 9.19
C LYS A 161 -0.74 7.88 7.75
N VAL A 162 0.54 8.13 7.53
CA VAL A 162 1.22 7.83 6.27
C VAL A 162 2.24 6.74 6.57
N ALA A 163 2.30 5.74 5.71
CA ALA A 163 3.07 4.54 5.96
C ALA A 163 3.68 3.98 4.68
N GLN A 164 4.85 3.37 4.86
CA GLN A 164 5.53 2.58 3.85
C GLN A 164 5.51 1.10 4.26
N CYS A 165 5.03 0.25 3.36
CA CYS A 165 4.56 -1.09 3.69
C CYS A 165 5.65 -2.15 3.86
N GLY A 166 6.94 -1.81 3.74
CA GLY A 166 8.04 -2.78 3.80
C GLY A 166 8.30 -3.47 2.47
N THR A 167 8.93 -4.64 2.54
CA THR A 167 9.22 -5.48 1.38
C THR A 167 9.58 -6.91 1.74
N TYR A 168 9.39 -7.82 0.80
CA TYR A 168 9.98 -9.17 0.82
C TYR A 168 11.07 -9.35 -0.25
N LEU A 169 11.45 -8.26 -0.94
CA LEU A 169 12.58 -8.26 -1.87
C LEU A 169 13.89 -8.22 -1.09
N ARG A 170 14.73 -9.22 -1.31
CA ARG A 170 16.11 -9.22 -0.83
C ARG A 170 16.92 -8.12 -1.52
N THR A 171 17.42 -7.15 -0.76
CA THR A 171 18.24 -6.04 -1.29
C THR A 171 19.75 -6.24 -1.15
N LEU A 172 20.18 -7.31 -0.46
CA LEU A 172 21.58 -7.67 -0.26
C LEU A 172 21.72 -9.20 -0.39
N SER A 173 22.62 -9.65 -1.27
CA SER A 173 22.89 -11.05 -1.58
C SER A 173 24.19 -11.49 -0.94
N HIS A 174 24.20 -12.72 -0.41
CA HIS A 174 25.43 -13.39 0.05
C HIS A 174 26.09 -14.24 -1.05
N SER A 175 25.52 -14.24 -2.26
CA SER A 175 26.06 -15.01 -3.39
C SER A 175 27.11 -14.22 -4.18
N LYS A 176 27.78 -14.89 -5.13
CA LYS A 176 28.66 -14.23 -6.12
C LYS A 176 27.93 -13.19 -6.98
N TYR A 177 26.61 -13.26 -7.08
CA TYR A 177 25.79 -12.37 -7.91
C TYR A 177 25.09 -11.31 -7.05
N PRO A 178 25.42 -10.01 -7.24
CA PRO A 178 24.80 -8.94 -6.50
C PRO A 178 23.38 -8.67 -7.01
N THR A 179 22.48 -8.29 -6.10
CA THR A 179 21.14 -7.82 -6.45
C THR A 179 21.19 -6.51 -7.25
N TYR A 180 20.07 -6.16 -7.89
CA TYR A 180 19.92 -4.82 -8.48
C TYR A 180 20.19 -3.73 -7.43
N SER A 181 19.68 -3.89 -6.22
CA SER A 181 19.81 -2.90 -5.16
C SER A 181 21.26 -2.66 -4.75
N GLU A 182 22.06 -3.72 -4.65
CA GLU A 182 23.51 -3.63 -4.43
C GLU A 182 24.21 -2.87 -5.55
N LYS A 183 23.95 -3.25 -6.81
CA LYS A 183 24.56 -2.59 -7.98
C LYS A 183 24.20 -1.10 -8.05
N ALA A 184 22.97 -0.75 -7.66
CA ALA A 184 22.46 0.61 -7.68
C ALA A 184 22.88 1.45 -6.46
N GLY A 185 23.59 0.86 -5.50
CA GLY A 185 24.07 1.53 -4.28
C GLY A 185 22.94 1.92 -3.32
N TYR A 186 21.87 1.12 -3.26
CA TYR A 186 20.83 1.30 -2.24
C TYR A 186 21.25 0.68 -0.91
N PRO A 187 20.85 1.27 0.23
CA PRO A 187 21.12 0.66 1.52
C PRO A 187 20.36 -0.67 1.66
N PRO A 188 20.87 -1.61 2.49
CA PRO A 188 20.12 -2.80 2.84
C PRO A 188 18.81 -2.42 3.54
N ARG A 189 17.74 -3.17 3.27
CA ARG A 189 16.41 -2.90 3.79
C ARG A 189 15.88 -4.07 4.61
N PRO A 190 15.17 -3.80 5.72
CA PRO A 190 14.56 -4.87 6.51
C PRO A 190 13.46 -5.55 5.70
N ILE A 191 13.46 -6.88 5.72
CA ILE A 191 12.36 -7.68 5.18
C ILE A 191 11.17 -7.62 6.14
N GLY A 192 9.97 -7.69 5.58
CA GLY A 192 8.72 -7.80 6.32
C GLY A 192 7.68 -6.78 5.86
N ALA A 193 6.54 -6.84 6.52
CA ALA A 193 5.42 -5.95 6.31
C ALA A 193 5.28 -4.94 7.45
N LEU A 194 4.47 -3.91 7.22
CA LEU A 194 4.04 -3.01 8.27
C LEU A 194 2.65 -3.41 8.79
N ILE A 195 2.43 -3.32 10.10
CA ILE A 195 1.10 -3.50 10.70
C ILE A 195 0.59 -2.15 11.17
N ILE A 196 -0.58 -1.74 10.65
CA ILE A 196 -1.33 -0.59 11.14
C ILE A 196 -2.57 -1.09 11.88
N ARG A 197 -2.58 -0.92 13.20
CA ARG A 197 -3.73 -1.24 14.04
C ARG A 197 -4.69 -0.06 14.03
N ILE A 198 -5.89 -0.29 13.53
CA ILE A 198 -6.99 0.69 13.52
C ILE A 198 -7.89 0.37 14.71
N GLY A 199 -7.86 1.23 15.72
CA GLY A 199 -8.68 1.12 16.92
C GLY A 199 -9.72 2.23 17.00
N LEU A 200 -10.69 2.05 17.89
CA LEU A 200 -11.66 3.08 18.25
C LEU A 200 -11.32 3.65 19.64
N SER A 201 -11.40 4.97 19.76
CA SER A 201 -11.31 5.67 21.04
C SER A 201 -12.58 6.46 21.27
N ARG A 202 -13.14 6.29 22.46
CA ARG A 202 -14.23 7.14 22.94
C ARG A 202 -13.64 8.36 23.65
N ILE A 203 -14.03 9.55 23.25
CA ILE A 203 -13.61 10.82 23.86
C ILE A 203 -14.86 11.54 24.34
N ARG A 204 -14.91 11.85 25.64
CA ARG A 204 -15.96 12.65 26.25
C ARG A 204 -15.43 14.05 26.55
N GLU A 205 -15.88 15.04 25.80
CA GLU A 205 -15.50 16.45 25.99
C GLU A 205 -16.75 17.33 25.97
N GLY A 206 -16.89 18.20 26.96
CA GLY A 206 -18.00 19.16 27.05
C GLY A 206 -19.40 18.53 27.01
N GLY A 207 -19.57 17.32 27.58
CA GLY A 207 -20.83 16.58 27.58
C GLY A 207 -21.16 15.86 26.26
N ARG A 208 -20.24 15.80 25.29
CA ARG A 208 -20.42 15.05 24.03
C ARG A 208 -19.59 13.78 24.05
N ASP A 209 -20.18 12.70 23.56
CA ASP A 209 -19.53 11.40 23.42
C ASP A 209 -19.16 11.18 21.95
N ASN A 210 -17.86 11.20 21.63
CA ASN A 210 -17.35 11.06 20.27
C ASN A 210 -16.51 9.79 20.14
N LEU A 211 -16.78 8.99 19.10
CA LEU A 211 -15.92 7.87 18.69
C LEU A 211 -14.94 8.36 17.61
N THR A 212 -13.65 8.08 17.78
CA THR A 212 -12.61 8.41 16.79
C THR A 212 -11.65 7.27 16.54
N LEU A 213 -11.07 7.26 15.34
CA LEU A 213 -10.02 6.32 14.98
C LEU A 213 -8.74 6.62 15.77
N LYS A 214 -8.06 5.56 16.18
CA LYS A 214 -6.69 5.56 16.67
C LYS A 214 -5.86 4.65 15.79
N PHE A 215 -4.64 5.08 15.51
CA PHE A 215 -3.74 4.33 14.65
C PHE A 215 -2.41 4.08 15.35
N ASN A 216 -2.04 2.82 15.49
CA ASN A 216 -0.73 2.41 15.98
C ASN A 216 -0.02 1.64 14.86
N GLY A 217 1.12 2.17 14.41
CA GLY A 217 1.98 1.49 13.45
C GLY A 217 3.12 0.83 14.21
N SER A 218 3.35 -0.47 13.99
CA SER A 218 4.51 -1.18 14.50
C SER A 218 5.30 -1.79 13.34
N ASN A 219 6.62 -1.73 13.46
CA ASN A 219 7.53 -2.50 12.64
C ASN A 219 7.68 -3.86 13.33
N GLU A 220 6.98 -4.87 12.85
CA GLU A 220 7.27 -6.28 13.20
C GLU A 220 8.29 -6.86 12.23
#